data_AF-N6X1H5-F1
#
_entry.id   AF-N6X1H5-F1
#
_cell.length_a   1.000
_cell.length_b   1.000
_cell.length_c   1.000
_cell.angle_alpha   90.00
_cell.angle_beta   90.00
_cell.angle_gamma   90.00
#
_symmetry.space_group_name_H-M   'P 1'
#
loop_
_entity.id
_entity.type
_entity.pdbx_description
1 polymer ?
#
loop_
_entity_poly.entity_id
_entity_poly.type
_entity_poly.pdbx_seq_one_letter_code
_entity_poly.pdbx_strand_id
1 'polypeptide(L)' 'MQNFPNYLIRLFLVWLVVWPLVILGLMSLEALLPDLPFVLQTMVLTAVLVPTIAIVVSPLAGYLVSRITSGKR' A
#
# COMPACT_ATOMS: atom_id res chain seq x y z
N MET A 1 22.17 18.11 6.31
CA MET A 1 21.56 16.99 7.10
C MET A 1 20.13 17.38 7.46
N GLN A 2 19.20 17.44 6.50
CA GLN A 2 17.87 18.02 6.71
C GLN A 2 16.80 17.18 5.98
N ASN A 3 15.71 16.88 6.70
CA ASN A 3 14.42 16.28 6.26
C ASN A 3 14.09 14.81 6.62
N PHE A 4 14.74 14.20 7.63
CA PHE A 4 14.39 12.86 8.12
C PHE A 4 12.94 12.65 8.65
N PRO A 5 12.27 13.60 9.33
CA PRO A 5 10.97 13.30 9.96
C PRO A 5 9.84 13.04 8.93
N ASN A 6 9.87 13.73 7.79
CA ASN A 6 8.83 13.61 6.78
C ASN A 6 8.87 12.25 6.05
N TYR A 7 10.06 11.66 5.91
CA TYR A 7 10.19 10.34 5.31
C TYR A 7 9.63 9.24 6.21
N LEU A 8 9.91 9.32 7.51
CA LEU A 8 9.39 8.35 8.49
C LEU A 8 7.87 8.41 8.60
N ILE A 9 7.28 9.61 8.63
CA ILE A 9 5.82 9.79 8.66
C ILE A 9 5.18 9.26 7.37
N ARG A 10 5.77 9.56 6.21
CA ARG A 10 5.28 9.05 4.92
C ARG A 10 5.37 7.53 4.83
N LEU A 11 6.47 6.95 5.29
CA LEU A 11 6.66 5.50 5.36
C LEU A 11 5.65 4.87 6.30
N PHE A 12 5.39 5.48 7.46
CA PHE A 12 4.40 5.02 8.43
C PHE A 12 2.98 5.07 7.85
N LEU A 13 2.60 6.15 7.16
CA LEU A 13 1.30 6.27 6.51
C LEU A 13 1.11 5.23 5.38
N VAL A 14 2.13 5.04 4.53
CA VAL A 14 2.09 4.01 3.49
C VAL A 14 1.95 2.62 4.12
N TRP A 15 2.75 2.33 5.15
CA TRP A 15 2.69 1.07 5.88
C TRP A 15 1.30 0.83 6.50
N LEU A 16 0.71 1.86 7.12
CA LEU A 16 -0.61 1.81 7.75
C LEU A 16 -1.74 1.60 6.74
N VAL A 17 -1.57 2.00 5.48
CA VAL A 17 -2.54 1.72 4.40
C VAL A 17 -2.32 0.35 3.77
N VAL A 18 -1.06 -0.03 3.54
CA VAL A 18 -0.72 -1.30 2.88
C VAL A 18 -1.07 -2.49 3.76
N TRP A 19 -0.77 -2.42 5.07
CA TRP A 19 -1.01 -3.53 6.00
C TRP A 19 -2.47 -4.01 6.06
N PRO A 20 -3.48 -3.15 6.31
CA PRO A 20 -4.88 -3.58 6.32
C PRO A 20 -5.36 -4.02 4.94
N LEU A 21 -4.80 -3.45 3.86
CA LEU A 21 -5.15 -3.84 2.49
C LEU A 21 -4.67 -5.26 2.16
N VAL A 22 -3.48 -5.64 2.65
CA VAL A 22 -2.95 -7.01 2.60
C VAL A 22 -3.84 -7.97 3.40
N ILE A 23 -4.17 -7.62 4.65
CA ILE A 23 -4.99 -8.45 5.54
C ILE A 23 -6.38 -8.65 4.96
N LEU A 24 -7.03 -7.58 4.47
CA LEU A 24 -8.35 -7.68 3.83
C LEU A 24 -8.29 -8.51 2.55
N GLY A 25 -7.22 -8.36 1.75
CA GLY A 25 -7.02 -9.19 0.57
C GLY A 25 -6.91 -10.68 0.93
N LEU A 26 -6.11 -11.02 1.96
CA LEU A 26 -5.96 -12.40 2.43
C LEU A 26 -7.27 -12.96 2.97
N MET A 27 -7.94 -12.23 3.87
CA MET A 27 -9.23 -12.63 4.42
C MET A 27 -10.28 -12.83 3.33
N SER A 28 -10.33 -11.95 2.32
CA SER A 28 -11.26 -12.10 1.20
C SER A 28 -10.94 -13.33 0.36
N LEU A 29 -9.64 -13.61 0.13
CA LEU A 29 -9.19 -14.75 -0.64
C LEU A 29 -9.42 -16.07 0.09
N GLU A 30 -9.21 -16.10 1.40
CA GLU A 30 -9.50 -17.22 2.29
C GLU A 30 -11.01 -17.48 2.40
N ALA A 31 -11.81 -16.42 2.47
CA ALA A 31 -13.27 -16.54 2.46
C ALA A 31 -13.83 -17.05 1.11
N LEU A 32 -13.21 -16.68 -0.02
CA LEU A 32 -13.64 -17.16 -1.35
C LEU A 32 -13.11 -18.57 -1.66
N LEU A 33 -11.90 -18.92 -1.20
CA LEU A 33 -11.19 -20.13 -1.55
C LEU A 33 -10.53 -20.76 -0.30
N PRO A 34 -11.33 -21.37 0.60
CA PRO A 34 -10.84 -21.86 1.90
C PRO A 34 -9.89 -23.06 1.79
N ASP A 35 -9.98 -23.86 0.73
CA ASP A 35 -9.12 -25.04 0.51
C ASP A 35 -7.86 -24.73 -0.32
N LEU A 36 -7.62 -23.46 -0.67
CA LEU A 36 -6.46 -23.11 -1.46
C LEU A 36 -5.20 -23.14 -0.58
N PRO A 37 -4.12 -23.83 -1.00
CA PRO A 37 -2.86 -23.82 -0.27
C PRO A 37 -2.40 -22.39 0.00
N PHE A 38 -1.95 -22.11 1.23
CA PHE A 38 -1.49 -20.79 1.65
C PHE A 38 -0.44 -20.17 0.71
N VAL A 39 0.41 -21.01 0.12
CA VAL A 39 1.41 -20.61 -0.88
C VAL A 39 0.77 -20.02 -2.14
N LEU A 40 -0.34 -20.59 -2.62
CA LEU A 40 -1.06 -20.06 -3.78
C LEU A 40 -1.86 -18.81 -3.42
N GLN A 41 -2.47 -18.76 -2.23
CA GLN A 41 -3.14 -17.53 -1.77
C GLN A 41 -2.16 -16.36 -1.71
N THR A 42 -0.98 -16.56 -1.14
CA THR A 42 0.06 -15.53 -1.07
C THR A 42 0.59 -15.13 -2.46
N MET A 43 0.72 -16.06 -3.41
CA MET A 43 1.07 -15.72 -4.79
C MET A 43 0.01 -14.85 -5.47
N VAL A 44 -1.27 -15.23 -5.38
CA VAL A 44 -2.37 -14.46 -5.95
C VAL A 44 -2.48 -13.10 -5.27
N LEU A 45 -2.35 -13.09 -3.94
CA LEU A 45 -2.35 -11.86 -3.16
C LEU A 45 -1.21 -10.95 -3.62
N THR A 46 0.02 -11.44 -3.75
CA THR A 46 1.16 -10.63 -4.20
C THR A 46 0.97 -10.13 -5.62
N ALA A 47 0.45 -10.97 -6.52
CA ALA A 47 0.15 -10.62 -7.90
C ALA A 47 -0.91 -9.50 -8.03
N VAL A 48 -1.85 -9.40 -7.08
CA VAL A 48 -2.86 -8.32 -7.02
C VAL A 48 -2.33 -7.13 -6.23
N LEU A 49 -1.63 -7.38 -5.12
CA LEU A 49 -1.17 -6.37 -4.19
C LEU A 49 -0.09 -5.48 -4.80
N VAL A 50 0.89 -6.06 -5.49
CA VAL A 50 1.97 -5.32 -6.16
C VAL A 50 1.42 -4.27 -7.14
N PRO A 51 0.55 -4.61 -8.12
CA PRO A 51 -0.03 -3.61 -9.01
C PRO A 51 -0.98 -2.66 -8.28
N THR A 52 -1.71 -3.12 -7.26
CA THR A 52 -2.56 -2.23 -6.45
C THR A 52 -1.73 -1.17 -5.75
N ILE A 53 -0.62 -1.55 -5.13
CA ILE A 53 0.33 -0.61 -4.53
C ILE A 53 0.91 0.32 -5.60
N ALA A 54 1.32 -0.19 -6.76
CA ALA A 54 1.85 0.64 -7.83
C ALA A 54 0.83 1.69 -8.33
N ILE A 55 -0.44 1.27 -8.50
CA ILE A 55 -1.53 2.12 -8.98
C ILE A 55 -2.01 3.09 -7.90
N VAL A 56 -2.00 2.73 -6.62
CA VAL A 56 -2.48 3.60 -5.54
C VAL A 56 -1.37 4.51 -5.05
N VAL A 57 -0.18 3.97 -4.76
CA VAL A 57 0.92 4.73 -4.15
C VAL A 57 1.54 5.73 -5.13
N SER A 58 1.59 5.43 -6.43
CA SER A 58 2.14 6.36 -7.43
C SER A 58 1.34 7.69 -7.54
N PRO A 59 0.01 7.68 -7.77
CA PRO A 59 -0.78 8.92 -7.80
C PRO A 59 -0.92 9.54 -6.41
N LEU A 60 -0.97 8.76 -5.33
CA LEU A 60 -1.01 9.32 -3.97
C LEU A 60 0.30 10.07 -3.65
N ALA A 61 1.44 9.53 -4.10
CA ALA A 61 2.73 10.22 -4.02
C ALA A 61 2.72 11.51 -4.83
N GLY A 62 2.22 11.48 -6.08
CA GLY A 62 2.08 12.67 -6.92
C GLY A 62 1.17 13.73 -6.29
N TYR A 63 0.04 13.32 -5.69
CA TYR A 63 -0.90 14.19 -5.00
C TYR A 63 -0.31 14.81 -3.74
N LEU A 64 0.38 14.03 -2.92
CA LEU A 64 1.04 14.52 -1.71
C LEU A 64 2.17 15.52 -2.05
N VAL A 65 2.96 15.23 -3.09
CA VAL A 65 3.99 16.15 -3.58
C VAL A 65 3.35 17.44 -4.11
N SER A 66 2.27 17.35 -4.91
CA SER A 66 1.61 18.54 -5.46
C SER A 66 0.97 19.42 -4.37
N ARG A 67 0.43 18.81 -3.31
CA ARG A 67 -0.12 19.52 -2.14
C ARG A 67 0.96 20.24 -1.35
N ILE A 68 2.11 19.60 -1.11
CA ILE A 68 3.24 20.21 -0.39
C ILE A 68 3.85 21.36 -1.21
N THR A 69 3.96 21.22 -2.52
CA THR A 69 4.47 22.28 -3.40
C THR A 69 3.47 23.43 -3.59
N SER A 70 2.17 23.15 -3.62
CA SER A 70 1.12 24.18 -3.78
C SER A 70 0.86 25.02 -2.53
N GLY A 71 1.17 24.51 -1.33
CA GLY A 71 1.02 25.25 -0.07
C GLY A 71 2.07 26.34 0.18
N LYS A 72 2.98 26.59 -0.78
CA LYS A 72 4.08 27.57 -0.67
C LYS A 72 3.87 28.79 -1.56
N ARG A 73 2.63 29.31 -1.63
CA ARG A 73 2.31 30.63 -2.19
C ARG A 73 1.54 31.45 -1.16
#